data_AF-A0A7J3QZK1-F1
#
_entry.id   AF-A0A7J3QZK1-F1
#
_cell.length_a   1.000
_cell.length_b   1.000
_cell.length_c   1.000
_cell.angle_alpha   90.00
_cell.angle_beta   90.00
_cell.angle_gamma   90.00
#
_symmetry.space_group_name_H-M   'P 1'
#
loop_
_entity.id
_entity.type
_entity.pdbx_description
1 polymer ?
#
loop_
_entity_poly.entity_id
_entity_poly.type
_entity_poly.pdbx_seq_one_letter_code
_entity_poly.pdbx_strand_id
1 'polypeptide(L)' 'MEYHRTKDILHVMRLLGHKNIKNTMRYTQLVDFGEQDYTVKVAWTLEESVKLLETGFQYVCDYQNAKLFRKPK' A
#
# COMPACT_ATOMS: atom_id res chain seq x y z
N MET A 1 9.18 -1.80 6.52
CA MET A 1 10.48 -1.54 7.18
C MET A 1 10.28 -0.65 8.41
N GLU A 2 11.12 -0.76 9.46
CA GLU A 2 11.03 0.08 10.68
C GLU A 2 10.99 1.58 10.39
N TYR A 3 11.69 2.05 9.35
CA TYR A 3 11.62 3.43 8.88
C TYR A 3 10.18 3.91 8.60
N HIS A 4 9.31 3.05 8.04
CA HIS A 4 7.92 3.40 7.77
C HIS A 4 7.07 3.50 9.04
N ARG A 5 7.45 2.79 10.12
CA ARG A 5 6.75 2.82 11.40
C ARG A 5 7.20 3.98 12.29
N THR A 6 8.49 4.27 12.35
CA THR A 6 9.05 5.29 13.24
C THR A 6 9.34 6.61 12.54
N LYS A 7 9.51 6.61 11.21
CA LYS A 7 10.01 7.75 10.41
C LYS A 7 11.34 8.32 10.90
N ASP A 8 12.07 7.56 11.73
CA ASP A 8 13.31 8.00 12.34
C ASP A 8 14.50 7.38 11.61
N ILE A 9 15.25 8.21 10.89
CA ILE A 9 16.38 7.78 10.07
C ILE A 9 17.61 7.42 10.90
N LEU A 10 17.75 7.98 12.11
CA LEU A 10 18.87 7.72 13.02
C LEU A 10 18.72 6.35 13.69
N HIS A 11 17.51 5.96 14.03
CA HIS A 11 17.15 4.63 14.52
C HIS A 11 17.45 3.57 13.46
N VAL A 12 17.04 3.81 12.22
CA VAL A 12 17.32 2.91 11.09
C VAL A 12 18.81 2.84 10.77
N MET A 13 19.53 3.95 10.89
CA MET A 13 20.99 3.97 10.76
C MET A 13 21.68 3.14 11.85
N ARG A 14 21.23 3.20 13.10
CA ARG A 14 21.73 2.35 14.21
C ARG A 14 21.40 0.88 13.98
N LEU A 15 20.18 0.59 13.54
CA LEU A 15 19.70 -0.77 13.28
C LEU A 15 20.48 -1.44 12.14
N LEU A 16 20.76 -0.71 11.07
CA LEU A 16 21.54 -1.19 9.92
C LEU A 16 23.05 -1.17 10.16
N GLY A 17 23.52 -0.61 11.29
CA GLY A 17 24.95 -0.49 11.60
C GLY A 17 25.72 0.46 10.67
N HIS A 18 25.03 1.35 9.96
CA HIS A 18 25.67 2.28 9.04
C HIS A 18 26.38 3.38 9.82
N LYS A 19 27.70 3.55 9.61
CA LYS A 19 28.48 4.69 10.14
C LYS A 19 28.17 6.03 9.46
N ASN A 20 27.62 6.01 8.24
CA ASN A 20 27.34 7.21 7.46
C ASN A 20 25.86 7.27 7.05
N ILE A 21 25.20 8.38 7.41
CA ILE A 21 23.78 8.62 7.12
C ILE A 21 23.46 8.64 5.62
N LYS A 22 24.42 9.01 4.75
CA LYS A 22 24.23 9.01 3.30
C LYS A 22 23.98 7.59 2.75
N ASN A 23 24.57 6.57 3.37
CA ASN A 23 24.31 5.17 2.99
C ASN A 23 22.89 4.76 3.36
N THR A 24 22.42 5.16 4.54
CA THR A 24 21.04 4.93 5.00
C THR A 24 20.02 5.64 4.10
N MET A 25 20.28 6.89 3.72
CA MET A 25 19.41 7.64 2.79
C MET A 25 19.29 6.94 1.43
N ARG A 26 20.42 6.51 0.85
CA ARG A 26 20.41 5.71 -0.39
C ARG A 26 19.62 4.41 -0.21
N TYR A 27 19.82 3.70 0.89
CA TYR A 27 19.09 2.46 1.17
C TYR A 27 17.58 2.68 1.31
N THR A 28 17.15 3.75 1.98
CA THR A 28 15.72 4.10 2.08
C THR A 28 15.10 4.45 0.73
N GLN A 29 15.88 4.94 -0.23
CA GLN A 29 15.38 5.24 -1.59
C GLN A 29 15.41 4.03 -2.52
N LEU A 30 16.24 3.02 -2.22
CA LEU A 30 16.35 1.76 -2.96
C LEU A 30 15.34 0.71 -2.51
N VAL A 31 14.83 0.85 -1.28
CA VAL A 31 13.71 0.04 -0.80
C VAL A 31 12.46 0.60 -1.46
N ASP A 32 12.01 -0.10 -2.51
CA ASP A 32 10.68 0.07 -3.05
C ASP A 32 9.70 -0.17 -1.90
N PHE A 33 9.08 0.91 -1.41
CA PHE A 33 8.07 0.88 -0.38
C PHE A 33 6.80 0.39 -1.03
N GLY A 34 6.82 -0.87 -1.49
CA GLY A 34 5.84 -1.48 -2.38
C GLY A 34 4.50 -0.81 -2.18
N GLU A 35 4.14 0.01 -3.18
CA GLU A 35 2.81 0.59 -3.26
C GLU A 35 1.88 -0.55 -2.89
N GLN A 36 1.08 -0.37 -1.84
CA GLN A 36 0.20 -1.42 -1.37
C GLN A 36 -0.61 -1.85 -2.59
N ASP A 37 -0.29 -3.01 -3.14
CA ASP A 37 -0.72 -3.37 -4.47
C ASP A 37 -2.20 -3.69 -4.32
N TYR A 38 -3.06 -2.77 -4.71
CA TYR A 38 -4.49 -2.94 -4.56
C TYR A 38 -5.00 -3.62 -5.83
N THR A 39 -5.64 -4.77 -5.68
CA THR A 39 -6.48 -5.27 -6.77
C THR A 39 -7.73 -4.41 -6.82
N VAL A 40 -7.87 -3.62 -7.90
CA VAL A 40 -9.05 -2.77 -8.13
C VAL A 40 -9.99 -3.49 -9.09
N LYS A 41 -11.27 -3.55 -8.75
CA LYS A 41 -12.32 -4.06 -9.62
C LYS A 41 -13.48 -3.07 -9.70
N VAL A 42 -14.09 -3.01 -10.87
CA VAL A 42 -15.26 -2.17 -11.15
C VAL A 42 -16.45 -3.09 -11.34
N ALA A 43 -17.59 -2.74 -10.77
CA ALA A 43 -18.87 -3.41 -11.02
C ALA A 43 -19.89 -2.40 -11.55
N TRP A 44 -20.62 -2.79 -12.59
CA TRP A 44 -21.72 -2.00 -13.14
C TRP A 44 -23.09 -2.48 -12.68
N THR A 45 -23.16 -3.70 -12.13
CA THR A 45 -24.39 -4.34 -11.67
C THR A 45 -24.37 -4.58 -10.16
N LEU A 46 -25.57 -4.69 -9.57
CA LEU A 46 -25.73 -5.04 -8.16
C LEU A 46 -25.21 -6.46 -7.86
N GLU A 47 -25.45 -7.43 -8.76
CA GLU A 47 -24.95 -8.80 -8.61
C GLU A 47 -23.42 -8.86 -8.54
N GLU A 48 -22.71 -8.16 -9.45
CA GLU A 48 -21.24 -8.10 -9.40
C GLU A 48 -20.74 -7.41 -8.13
N SER A 49 -21.43 -6.36 -7.69
CA SER A 49 -21.09 -5.64 -6.46
C SER A 49 -21.19 -6.57 -5.24
N VAL A 50 -22.26 -7.38 -5.14
CA VAL A 50 -22.45 -8.36 -4.06
C VAL A 50 -21.34 -9.41 -4.11
N LYS A 51 -21.04 -9.96 -5.29
CA LYS A 51 -19.99 -10.97 -5.46
C LYS A 51 -18.59 -10.45 -5.07
N LEU A 52 -18.30 -9.17 -5.36
CA LEU A 52 -17.05 -8.52 -4.95
C LEU A 52 -16.97 -8.31 -3.44
N LEU A 53 -18.07 -7.93 -2.80
CA LEU A 53 -18.17 -7.81 -1.35
C LEU A 53 -17.98 -9.16 -0.66
N GLU A 54 -18.60 -10.24 -1.16
CA GLU A 54 -18.41 -11.61 -0.65
C GLU A 54 -16.97 -12.12 -0.81
N THR A 55 -16.27 -11.67 -1.86
CA THR A 55 -14.85 -11.99 -2.10
C THR A 55 -13.90 -11.20 -1.16
N GLY A 56 -14.46 -10.30 -0.34
CA GLY A 56 -13.71 -9.48 0.62
C GLY A 56 -13.08 -8.24 0.00
N PHE A 57 -13.62 -7.72 -1.10
CA PHE A 57 -13.24 -6.39 -1.58
C PHE A 57 -13.94 -5.31 -0.75
N GLN A 58 -13.24 -4.21 -0.52
CA GLN A 58 -13.77 -3.03 0.15
C GLN A 58 -14.29 -2.03 -0.88
N TYR A 59 -15.51 -1.53 -0.66
CA TYR A 59 -16.09 -0.47 -1.47
C TYR A 59 -15.33 0.85 -1.25
N VAL A 60 -15.04 1.57 -2.34
CA VAL A 60 -14.28 2.83 -2.30
C VAL A 60 -15.16 4.01 -2.67
N CYS A 61 -15.73 3.99 -3.87
CA CYS A 61 -16.50 5.11 -4.42
C CYS A 61 -17.38 4.63 -5.59
N ASP A 62 -18.42 5.39 -5.92
CA ASP A 62 -19.17 5.27 -7.16
C ASP A 62 -18.77 6.37 -8.15
N TYR A 63 -18.70 6.02 -9.43
CA TYR A 63 -18.42 6.95 -10.52
C TYR A 63 -19.24 6.56 -11.76
N GLN A 64 -20.11 7.46 -12.22
CA GLN A 64 -20.92 7.29 -13.44
C GLN A 64 -21.59 5.90 -13.54
N ASN A 65 -22.40 5.54 -12.54
CA ASN A 65 -23.08 4.24 -12.40
C ASN A 65 -22.17 3.01 -12.17
N ALA A 66 -20.85 3.18 -12.10
CA ALA A 66 -19.92 2.11 -11.77
C ALA A 66 -19.50 2.19 -10.30
N LYS A 67 -19.50 1.06 -9.58
CA LYS A 67 -18.98 0.97 -8.22
C LYS A 67 -17.54 0.45 -8.24
N LEU A 68 -16.63 1.17 -7.60
CA LEU A 68 -15.23 0.80 -7.48
C LEU A 68 -14.96 0.08 -6.15
N PHE A 69 -14.21 -1.01 -6.26
CA PHE A 69 -13.83 -1.88 -5.16
C PHE A 69 -12.32 -2.07 -5.16
N ARG A 70 -11.71 -2.10 -3.97
CA ARG A 70 -10.29 -2.42 -3.79
C ARG A 70 -10.10 -3.56 -2.81
N LYS A 71 -9.11 -4.41 -3.05
CA LYS A 71 -8.65 -5.40 -2.09
C LYS A 71 -7.13 -5.26 -1.94
N PRO A 72 -6.60 -5.07 -0.72
CA PRO A 72 -5.15 -5.11 -0.52
C PRO A 72 -4.65 -6.51 -0.89
N LYS A 73 -3.55 -6.57 -1.64
CA LYS A 73 -2.84 -7.81 -1.97
C LYS A 73 -2.02 -8.33 -0.80
#